data_AF-A0A2P9H813-F1
#
_entry.id   AF-A0A2P9H813-F1
#
_cell.length_a   1.000
_cell.length_b   1.000
_cell.length_c   1.000
_cell.angle_alpha   90.00
_cell.angle_beta   90.00
_cell.angle_gamma   90.00
#
_symmetry.space_group_name_H-M   'P 1'
#
loop_
_entity.id
_entity.type
_entity.pdbx_description
1 polymer ?
#
loop_
_entity_poly.entity_id
_entity_poly.type
_entity_poly.pdbx_seq_one_letter_code
_entity_poly.pdbx_strand_id
1 'polypeptide(L)'
;MNFEHSDERRMLADTLNRFIREQYGFATRQRICASAQGCSREVWQRLAELGAIAALFPESDGGFGGAGFDIAIVFESMGRGLVVRWSSRWSAP
;
A
#
# COMPACT_ATOMS: atom_id res chain seq x y z
N MET A 1 -17.26 23.27 -2.85
CA MET A 1 -15.96 22.58 -2.72
C MET A 1 -15.91 22.04 -1.31
N ASN A 2 -16.11 20.73 -1.12
CA ASN A 2 -16.27 20.13 0.21
C ASN A 2 -14.94 19.48 0.62
N PHE A 3 -14.27 20.07 1.61
CA PHE A 3 -12.93 19.71 2.09
C PHE A 3 -12.98 18.81 3.34
N GLU A 4 -14.03 17.99 3.47
CA GLU A 4 -13.99 16.94 4.47
C GLU A 4 -13.10 15.82 3.94
N HIS A 5 -12.12 15.41 4.75
CA HIS A 5 -11.50 14.10 4.61
C HIS A 5 -12.66 13.10 4.64
N SER A 6 -13.19 12.68 3.47
CA SER A 6 -14.31 11.73 3.44
C SER A 6 -13.96 10.57 4.35
N ASP A 7 -14.86 10.20 5.25
CA ASP A 7 -14.58 9.22 6.30
C ASP A 7 -13.97 7.93 5.74
N GLU A 8 -14.31 7.60 4.49
CA GLU A 8 -13.73 6.54 3.65
C GLU A 8 -12.19 6.59 3.58
N ARG A 9 -11.59 7.77 3.42
CA ARG A 9 -10.14 7.94 3.34
C ARG A 9 -9.46 7.71 4.67
N ARG A 10 -10.07 8.18 5.75
CA ARG A 10 -9.59 7.90 7.10
C ARG A 10 -9.69 6.41 7.41
N MET A 11 -10.80 5.78 7.03
CA MET A 11 -11.00 4.33 7.18
C MET A 11 -10.00 3.52 6.36
N LEU A 12 -9.69 3.93 5.14
CA LEU A 12 -8.66 3.31 4.31
C LEU A 12 -7.28 3.42 4.98
N ALA A 13 -6.90 4.62 5.42
CA ALA A 13 -5.63 4.86 6.11
C ALA A 13 -5.48 3.96 7.34
N ASP A 14 -6.49 3.94 8.21
CA ASP A 14 -6.50 3.11 9.42
C ASP A 14 -6.41 1.62 9.11
N THR A 15 -7.11 1.17 8.06
CA THR A 15 -7.10 -0.22 7.63
C THR A 15 -5.73 -0.63 7.11
N LEU A 16 -5.11 0.18 6.24
CA LEU A 16 -3.77 -0.06 5.73
C LEU A 16 -2.73 -0.04 6.84
N ASN A 17 -2.81 0.93 7.76
CA ASN A 17 -1.92 1.02 8.91
C ASN A 17 -2.03 -0.21 9.83
N ARG A 18 -3.25 -0.69 10.09
CA ARG A 18 -3.47 -1.89 10.89
C ARG A 18 -2.90 -3.14 10.19
N PHE A 19 -3.18 -3.30 8.90
CA PHE A 19 -2.64 -4.41 8.11
C PHE A 19 -1.10 -4.42 8.14
N ILE A 20 -0.48 -3.26 7.93
CA ILE A 20 0.97 -3.15 7.92
C ILE A 20 1.55 -3.50 9.29
N ARG A 21 0.94 -3.02 10.37
CA ARG A 21 1.38 -3.31 11.74
C ARG A 21 1.24 -4.79 12.11
N GLU A 22 0.15 -5.43 11.72
CA GLU A 22 -0.19 -6.79 12.18
C GLU A 22 0.36 -7.88 11.26
N GLN A 23 0.35 -7.66 9.95
CA GLN A 23 0.69 -8.69 8.94
C GLN A 23 2.02 -8.42 8.25
N TYR A 24 2.44 -7.15 8.16
CA TYR A 24 3.66 -6.73 7.47
C TYR A 24 4.74 -6.21 8.43
N GLY A 25 4.84 -6.80 9.62
CA GLY A 25 5.90 -6.47 10.57
C GLY A 25 7.31 -6.78 10.05
N PHE A 26 8.32 -6.36 10.80
CA PHE A 26 9.74 -6.45 10.44
C PHE A 26 10.19 -7.87 10.03
N ALA A 27 9.73 -8.90 10.73
CA ALA A 27 10.07 -10.29 10.42
C ALA A 27 9.50 -10.76 9.07
N THR A 28 8.28 -10.35 8.72
CA THR A 28 7.66 -10.63 7.42
C THR A 28 8.43 -9.93 6.31
N ARG A 29 8.76 -8.65 6.51
CA ARG A 29 9.61 -7.89 5.59
C ARG A 29 10.95 -8.60 5.36
N GLN A 30 11.66 -9.00 6.41
CA GLN A 30 12.99 -9.61 6.28
C GLN A 30 12.93 -10.92 5.48
N ARG A 31 11.91 -11.77 5.70
CA ARG A 31 11.67 -12.97 4.88
C ARG A 31 11.42 -12.63 3.41
N ILE A 32 10.63 -11.60 3.15
CA ILE A 32 10.31 -11.17 1.78
C ILE A 32 11.55 -10.61 1.08
N CYS A 33 12.36 -9.79 1.77
CA CYS A 33 13.63 -9.28 1.24
C CYS A 33 14.61 -10.41 0.89
N ALA A 34 14.63 -11.48 1.70
CA ALA A 34 15.49 -12.63 1.47
C ALA A 34 14.95 -13.58 0.37
N SER A 35 13.70 -13.39 -0.09
CA SER A 35 13.14 -14.17 -1.17
C SER A 35 13.74 -13.76 -2.52
N ALA A 36 13.78 -14.70 -3.48
CA ALA A 36 14.32 -14.45 -4.82
C ALA A 36 13.60 -13.31 -5.58
N GLN A 37 12.35 -13.01 -5.22
CA GLN A 37 11.54 -11.98 -5.87
C GLN A 37 11.69 -10.62 -5.18
N GLY A 38 12.17 -10.58 -3.93
CA GLY A 38 12.27 -9.36 -3.11
C GLY A 38 10.92 -8.74 -2.72
N CYS A 39 9.80 -9.31 -3.17
CA CYS A 39 8.44 -8.90 -2.84
C CYS A 39 7.53 -10.13 -2.68
N SER A 40 6.43 -10.00 -1.93
CA SER A 40 5.42 -11.06 -1.81
C SER A 40 4.20 -10.70 -2.63
N ARG A 41 3.86 -11.56 -3.61
CA ARG A 41 2.63 -11.43 -4.40
C ARG A 41 1.38 -11.47 -3.53
N GLU A 42 1.40 -12.29 -2.48
CA GLU A 42 0.29 -12.41 -1.53
C GLU A 42 0.05 -11.09 -0.80
N VAL A 43 1.12 -10.43 -0.31
CA VAL A 43 1.00 -9.12 0.34
C VAL A 43 0.45 -8.08 -0.64
N TRP A 44 0.92 -8.08 -1.88
CA TRP A 44 0.42 -7.17 -2.91
C TRP A 44 -1.06 -7.40 -3.23
N GLN A 45 -1.51 -8.67 -3.27
CA GLN A 45 -2.93 -9.00 -3.42
C GLN A 45 -3.75 -8.50 -2.24
N ARG A 46 -3.28 -8.69 -0.99
CA ARG A 46 -3.96 -8.15 0.18
C ARG A 46 -4.08 -6.63 0.15
N LEU A 47 -3.01 -5.91 -0.24
CA LEU A 47 -3.06 -4.46 -0.39
C LEU A 47 -4.06 -4.02 -1.46
N ALA A 48 -4.18 -4.77 -2.56
CA ALA A 48 -5.18 -4.53 -3.60
C ALA A 48 -6.61 -4.74 -3.07
N GLU A 49 -6.86 -5.84 -2.34
CA GLU A 49 -8.14 -6.15 -1.70
C GLU A 49 -8.56 -5.08 -0.69
N LEU A 50 -7.60 -4.47 0.01
CA LEU A 50 -7.83 -3.39 0.97
C LEU A 50 -8.05 -2.02 0.30
N GLY A 51 -8.00 -1.92 -1.03
CA GLY A 51 -8.27 -0.69 -1.76
C GLY A 51 -7.06 0.24 -1.94
N ALA A 52 -5.83 -0.19 -1.62
CA ALA A 52 -4.63 0.62 -1.83
C ALA A 52 -4.41 0.98 -3.31
N ILE A 53 -4.84 0.10 -4.23
CA ILE A 53 -4.77 0.33 -5.67
C ILE A 53 -5.94 1.21 -6.12
N ALA A 54 -7.15 0.96 -5.61
CA ALA A 54 -8.35 1.75 -5.94
C ALA A 54 -8.18 3.24 -5.59
N ALA A 55 -7.42 3.56 -4.54
CA ALA A 55 -7.09 4.94 -4.17
C ALA A 55 -6.30 5.72 -5.24
N LEU A 56 -5.69 5.03 -6.20
CA LEU A 56 -4.91 5.64 -7.28
C LEU A 56 -5.76 5.97 -8.52
N PHE A 57 -7.04 5.55 -8.53
CA PHE A 57 -7.92 5.68 -9.69
C PHE A 57 -9.08 6.65 -9.42
N PRO A 58 -9.63 7.29 -10.46
CA PRO A 58 -10.83 8.10 -10.35
C PRO A 58 -12.05 7.24 -10.00
N GLU A 59 -13.10 7.86 -9.44
CA GLU A 59 -14.36 7.19 -9.10
C GLU A 59 -15.03 6.51 -10.31
N SER A 60 -14.84 7.03 -11.52
CA SER A 60 -15.35 6.44 -12.76
C SER A 60 -14.84 5.02 -13.00
N ASP A 61 -13.66 4.70 -12.47
CA ASP A 61 -13.00 3.40 -12.61
C ASP A 61 -13.13 2.56 -11.32
N GLY A 62 -14.01 2.98 -10.41
CA GLY A 62 -14.20 2.33 -9.10
C GLY A 62 -13.14 2.70 -8.06
N GLY A 63 -12.41 3.80 -8.27
CA GLY A 63 -11.42 4.31 -7.33
C GLY A 63 -11.94 5.39 -6.37
N PHE A 64 -11.07 5.93 -5.52
CA PHE A 64 -11.42 6.97 -4.52
C PHE A 64 -11.19 8.40 -5.02
N GLY A 65 -11.24 8.61 -6.34
CA GLY A 65 -11.05 9.92 -6.96
C GLY A 65 -9.62 10.20 -7.42
N GLY A 66 -8.64 9.42 -6.98
CA GLY A 66 -7.25 9.48 -7.47
C GLY A 66 -6.57 10.82 -7.26
N ALA A 67 -7.05 11.62 -6.29
CA ALA A 67 -6.48 12.93 -6.03
C ALA A 67 -5.13 12.78 -5.30
N GLY A 68 -4.27 13.80 -5.40
CA GLY A 68 -2.92 13.75 -4.82
C GLY A 68 -2.88 13.43 -3.32
N PHE A 69 -3.96 13.72 -2.60
CA PHE A 69 -4.10 13.41 -1.18
C PHE A 69 -4.33 11.91 -0.90
N ASP A 70 -5.11 11.23 -1.75
CA ASP A 70 -5.44 9.80 -1.58
C ASP A 70 -4.21 8.95 -1.85
N ILE A 71 -3.46 9.36 -2.87
CA ILE A 71 -2.13 8.85 -3.21
C ILE A 71 -1.20 9.04 -2.00
N ALA A 72 -1.11 10.24 -1.43
CA ALA A 72 -0.21 10.54 -0.32
C ALA A 72 -0.46 9.64 0.91
N ILE A 73 -1.73 9.39 1.26
CA ILE A 73 -2.11 8.52 2.39
C ILE A 73 -1.62 7.10 2.17
N VAL A 74 -1.85 6.53 0.98
CA VAL A 74 -1.42 5.16 0.67
C VAL A 74 0.10 5.04 0.75
N PHE A 75 0.82 5.99 0.14
CA PHE A 75 2.28 5.98 0.15
C PHE A 75 2.87 6.27 1.54
N GLU A 76 2.21 7.07 2.38
CA GLU A 76 2.62 7.29 3.77
C GLU A 76 2.49 6.01 4.60
N SER A 77 1.34 5.33 4.52
CA SER A 77 1.12 4.04 5.17
C SER A 77 2.15 3.00 4.72
N MET A 78 2.35 2.87 3.41
CA MET A 78 3.36 1.94 2.86
C MET A 78 4.79 2.31 3.29
N GLY A 79 5.11 3.61 3.37
CA GLY A 79 6.40 4.11 3.84
C GLY A 79 6.70 3.73 5.28
N ARG A 80 5.69 3.83 6.18
CA ARG A 80 5.81 3.38 7.59
C ARG A 80 6.14 1.90 7.70
N GLY A 81 5.65 1.07 6.79
CA GLY A 81 5.91 -0.36 6.72
C GLY A 81 7.21 -0.76 6.03
N LEU A 82 7.94 0.20 5.42
CA LEU A 82 9.06 -0.08 4.51
C LEU A 82 8.72 -1.17 3.48
N VAL A 83 7.51 -1.10 2.90
CA VAL A 83 7.02 -2.09 1.93
C VAL A 83 8.03 -2.22 0.79
N VAL A 84 8.59 -3.43 0.63
CA VAL A 84 9.73 -3.62 -0.25
C VAL A 84 9.35 -3.59 -1.72
N ARG A 85 10.16 -2.87 -2.49
CA ARG A 85 10.14 -2.80 -3.95
C ARG A 85 10.76 -4.08 -4.54
N TRP A 86 10.29 -4.48 -5.71
CA TRP A 86 10.87 -5.55 -6.54
C TRP A 86 12.38 -5.33 -6.73
N SER A 87 13.22 -6.14 -6.08
CA SER A 87 14.68 -5.97 -6.10
C SER A 87 15.39 -6.78 -7.19
N SER A 88 14.69 -7.70 -7.87
CA SER A 88 15.33 -8.65 -8.79
C SER A 88 15.93 -8.04 -10.07
N ARG A 89 15.88 -6.71 -10.25
CA ARG A 89 16.39 -6.02 -11.45
C ARG A 89 17.64 -5.17 -11.22
N TRP A 90 18.11 -4.98 -9.99
CA TRP A 90 19.25 -4.10 -9.69
C TRP A 90 20.43 -4.81 -8.99
N SER A 91 20.45 -6.14 -9.00
CA SER A 91 21.55 -6.96 -8.48
C SER A 91 22.25 -7.77 -9.58
N ALA A 92 22.15 -7.35 -10.85
CA ALA A 92 23.04 -7.87 -11.89
C ALA A 92 24.36 -7.08 -11.82
N PRO A 93 25.53 -7.76 -11.81
CA PRO A 93 26.83 -7.10 -11.81
C PRO A 93 27.05 -6.21 -13.05
#